data_AF-A0A3D2BB21-F1
#
_entry.id   AF-A0A3D2BB21-F1
#
_cell.length_a   1.000
_cell.length_b   1.000
_cell.length_c   1.000
_cell.angle_alpha   90.00
_cell.angle_beta   90.00
_cell.angle_gamma   90.00
#
_symmetry.space_group_name_H-M   'P 1'
#
loop_
_entity.id
_entity.type
_entity.pdbx_description
1 polymer ?
#
loop_
_entity_poly.entity_id
_entity_poly.type
_entity_poly.pdbx_seq_one_letter_code
_entity_poly.pdbx_strand_id
1 'polypeptide(L)' 'AAGFPFNVSCDNLEGDFEPDRIVFQRRVHAQVMEYLEKGIPERPARLIKALQNYYHTPDITAEHFPWPEDLN' A
#
# COMPACT_ATOMS: atom_id res chain seq x y z
N ALA A 1 2.29 5.90 -5.84
CA ALA A 1 2.47 7.37 -5.96
C ALA A 1 3.93 7.76 -6.21
N ALA A 2 4.87 7.51 -5.29
CA ALA A 2 6.24 8.02 -5.42
C ALA A 2 7.23 7.14 -6.21
N GLY A 3 6.79 6.00 -6.75
CA GLY A 3 7.67 5.07 -7.46
C GLY A 3 8.62 4.25 -6.57
N PHE A 4 8.47 4.33 -5.24
CA PHE A 4 9.27 3.54 -4.31
C PHE A 4 8.65 2.17 -4.03
N PRO A 5 9.47 1.12 -3.83
CA PRO A 5 8.99 -0.20 -3.44
C PRO A 5 8.34 -0.14 -2.05
N PHE A 6 7.20 -0.81 -1.90
CA PHE A 6 6.49 -0.94 -0.63
C PHE A 6 6.82 -2.29 0.02
N ASN A 7 7.18 -2.25 1.30
CA ASN A 7 7.39 -3.44 2.12
C ASN A 7 6.63 -3.27 3.43
N VAL A 8 5.99 -4.34 3.89
CA VAL A 8 5.52 -4.42 5.28
C VAL A 8 6.68 -4.90 6.12
N SER A 9 7.04 -4.11 7.14
CA SER A 9 7.88 -4.53 8.25
C SER A 9 7.00 -4.82 9.46
N CYS A 10 7.07 -6.03 9.98
CA CYS A 10 6.56 -6.35 11.31
C CYS A 10 7.69 -6.06 12.29
N ASP A 11 7.78 -4.81 12.77
CA ASP A 11 8.69 -4.45 13.86
C ASP A 11 7.87 -4.43 15.16
N ASN A 12 7.79 -5.60 15.78
CA ASN A 12 7.13 -5.81 17.05
C ASN A 12 8.11 -5.44 18.16
N LEU A 13 8.20 -4.14 18.45
CA LEU A 13 8.94 -3.51 19.54
C LEU A 13 8.83 -4.29 20.88
N GLU A 14 9.61 -5.36 21.07
CA GLU A 14 9.63 -6.26 22.25
C GLU A 14 8.60 -7.42 22.31
N GLY A 15 8.09 -7.94 21.18
CA GLY A 15 7.13 -9.08 21.20
C GLY A 15 7.67 -10.38 20.57
N ASP A 16 7.50 -11.53 21.22
CA ASP A 16 7.85 -12.89 20.72
C ASP A 16 6.91 -13.41 19.60
N PHE A 17 6.36 -12.52 18.77
CA PHE A 17 5.33 -12.85 17.79
C PHE A 17 5.66 -12.25 16.42
N GLU A 18 6.05 -13.10 15.47
CA GLU A 18 6.09 -12.70 14.05
C GLU A 18 4.67 -12.81 13.46
N PRO A 19 4.01 -11.68 13.14
CA PRO A 19 2.73 -11.71 12.46
C PRO A 19 2.91 -12.31 11.07
N ASP A 20 1.93 -13.09 10.60
CA ASP A 20 1.88 -13.54 9.21
C ASP A 20 1.85 -12.31 8.28
N ARG A 21 3.02 -12.04 7.70
CA ARG A 21 3.27 -10.90 6.83
C ARG A 21 2.39 -10.92 5.59
N ILE A 22 2.10 -12.10 5.05
CA ILE A 22 1.26 -12.26 3.85
C ILE A 22 -0.19 -11.94 4.19
N VAL A 23 -0.71 -12.46 5.31
CA VAL A 23 -2.07 -12.13 5.77
C VAL A 23 -2.22 -10.63 6.03
N PHE A 24 -1.21 -9.99 6.63
CA PHE A 24 -1.25 -8.54 6.84
C PHE A 24 -1.18 -7.77 5.51
N GLN A 25 -0.29 -8.14 4.60
CA GLN A 25 -0.21 -7.52 3.27
C GLN A 25 -1.53 -7.65 2.50
N ARG A 26 -2.24 -8.78 2.61
CA ARG A 26 -3.56 -8.97 1.98
C ARG A 26 -4.61 -8.02 2.55
N ARG A 27 -4.59 -7.76 3.86
CA ARG A 27 -5.47 -6.76 4.49
C ARG A 27 -5.16 -5.35 4.01
N VAL A 28 -3.88 -4.99 3.89
CA VAL A 28 -3.46 -3.71 3.32
C VAL A 28 -3.93 -3.58 1.87
N HIS A 29 -3.74 -4.61 1.05
CA HIS A 29 -4.20 -4.63 -0.34
C HIS A 29 -5.73 -4.43 -0.43
N ALA A 30 -6.51 -5.16 0.37
CA ALA A 30 -7.97 -5.01 0.39
C ALA A 30 -8.40 -3.57 0.73
N GLN A 31 -7.73 -2.94 1.70
CA GLN A 31 -7.99 -1.55 2.05
C GLN A 31 -7.63 -0.57 0.91
N VAL A 32 -6.55 -0.84 0.17
CA VAL A 32 -6.17 -0.05 -1.02
C VAL A 32 -7.26 -0.15 -2.08
N MET A 33 -7.77 -1.36 -2.36
CA MET A 33 -8.85 -1.55 -3.33
C MET A 33 -10.12 -0.78 -2.93
N GLU A 34 -10.48 -0.82 -1.65
CA GLU A 34 -11.60 -0.03 -1.12
C GLU A 34 -11.39 1.48 -1.33
N TYR A 35 -10.19 1.99 -1.12
CA TYR A 35 -9.89 3.41 -1.37
C TYR A 35 -9.95 3.78 -2.85
N LEU A 36 -9.57 2.88 -3.75
CA LEU A 36 -9.68 3.11 -5.19
C LEU A 36 -11.14 3.10 -5.66
N GLU A 37 -11.98 2.26 -5.06
CA GLU A 37 -13.41 2.15 -5.39
C GLU A 37 -14.25 3.29 -4.77
N LYS A 38 -14.09 3.52 -3.46
CA LYS A 38 -14.95 4.44 -2.69
C LYS A 38 -14.39 5.87 -2.62
N GLY A 39 -13.15 6.05 -3.05
CA GLY A 39 -12.45 7.32 -3.01
C GLY A 39 -11.45 7.43 -1.85
N ILE A 40 -10.36 8.15 -2.14
CA ILE A 40 -9.27 8.41 -1.18
C ILE A 40 -9.65 9.64 -0.35
N PRO A 41 -9.50 9.60 0.99
CA PRO A 41 -9.74 10.78 1.83
C PRO A 41 -8.91 12.01 1.40
N GLU A 42 -9.40 13.21 1.69
CA GLU A 42 -8.83 14.47 1.15
C GLU A 42 -7.33 14.63 1.43
N ARG A 43 -6.90 14.40 2.68
CA ARG A 43 -5.49 14.56 3.09
C ARG A 43 -4.55 13.62 2.32
N PRO A 44 -4.76 12.28 2.29
CA PRO A 44 -3.92 11.39 1.50
C PRO A 44 -4.03 11.64 -0.01
N ALA A 45 -5.20 12.02 -0.54
CA ALA A 45 -5.35 12.37 -1.95
C ALA A 45 -4.45 13.56 -2.33
N ARG A 46 -4.39 14.59 -1.48
CA ARG A 46 -3.49 15.75 -1.67
C ARG A 46 -2.02 15.34 -1.71
N LEU A 47 -1.61 14.46 -0.78
CA LEU A 47 -0.24 13.95 -0.75
C LEU A 47 0.08 13.11 -1.99
N ILE A 48 -0.83 12.22 -2.40
CA ILE A 48 -0.67 11.41 -3.62
C ILE A 48 -0.44 12.31 -4.83
N LYS A 49 -1.26 13.35 -5.00
CA LYS A 49 -1.10 14.26 -6.14
C LYS A 49 0.22 15.02 -6.11
N ALA A 50 0.64 15.48 -4.93
CA ALA A 50 1.94 16.13 -4.76
C ALA A 50 3.10 15.18 -5.12
N LEU A 51 3.04 13.93 -4.68
CA LEU A 51 4.05 12.91 -5.01
C LEU A 51 4.06 12.58 -6.51
N GLN A 52 2.90 12.43 -7.14
CA GLN A 52 2.82 12.17 -8.59
C GLN A 52 3.41 13.31 -9.40
N ASN A 53 3.12 14.56 -9.01
CA ASN A 53 3.68 15.74 -9.68
C ASN A 53 5.20 15.83 -9.50
N TYR A 54 5.71 15.53 -8.30
CA TYR A 54 7.14 15.61 -7.99
C TYR A 54 7.96 14.50 -8.66
N TYR A 55 7.46 13.27 -8.64
CA TYR A 55 8.14 12.09 -9.17
C TYR A 55 7.74 11.73 -10.61
N HIS A 56 6.87 12.52 -11.24
CA HIS A 56 6.37 12.31 -12.60
C HIS A 56 5.81 10.90 -12.84
N THR A 57 5.03 10.40 -11.88
CA THR A 57 4.41 9.06 -11.97
C THR A 57 2.99 9.14 -12.54
N PRO A 58 2.52 8.05 -13.19
CA PRO A 58 1.18 8.01 -13.78
C PRO A 58 0.07 7.99 -12.70
N ASP A 59 -1.17 8.09 -13.17
CA ASP A 59 -2.34 7.91 -12.32
C ASP A 59 -2.36 6.52 -11.66
N ILE A 60 -2.84 6.46 -10.42
CA ILE A 60 -2.86 5.23 -9.64
C ILE A 60 -4.03 4.36 -10.13
N THR A 61 -3.72 3.18 -10.64
CA THR A 61 -4.67 2.12 -10.98
C THR A 61 -4.48 0.91 -10.05
N ALA A 62 -5.47 0.01 -10.02
CA ALA A 62 -5.40 -1.22 -9.22
C ALA A 62 -4.22 -2.13 -9.64
N GLU A 63 -3.84 -2.11 -10.92
CA GLU A 63 -2.73 -2.89 -11.48
C GLU A 63 -1.38 -2.57 -10.82
N HIS A 64 -1.21 -1.39 -10.24
CA HIS A 64 -0.01 -1.01 -9.50
C HIS A 64 0.11 -1.68 -8.11
N PHE A 65 -0.93 -2.36 -7.64
CA PHE A 65 -0.95 -3.06 -6.35
C PHE A 65 -1.28 -4.53 -6.58
N PRO A 66 -0.31 -5.36 -6.97
CA PRO A 66 -0.55 -6.79 -7.18
C PRO A 66 -0.97 -7.47 -5.87
N TRP A 67 -1.80 -8.51 -6.00
CA TRP A 67 -2.19 -9.34 -4.87
C TRP A 67 -0.96 -10.02 -4.25
N PRO A 68 -0.82 -10.05 -2.91
CA PRO A 68 0.25 -10.81 -2.25
C PRO A 68 0.00 -12.32 -2.39
N GLU A 69 0.71 -12.93 -3.33
CA GLU A 69 0.77 -14.38 -3.49
C GLU A 69 1.46 -15.02 -2.27
N ASP A 70 1.15 -16.30 -2.02
CA ASP A 70 1.87 -17.06 -1.00
C ASP A 70 3.35 -17.19 -1.40
N LEU A 71 4.25 -17.28 -0.42
CA LEU A 71 5.66 -17.57 -0.69
C LEU A 71 5.75 -19.05 -1.11
N ASN A 72 6.01 -19.31 -2.38
CA ASN A 72 6.32 -20.64 -2.92
C ASN A 72 7.71 -21.13 -2.47
#